data_AF-A0A1W9Z5Z0-F1
#
_entry.id   AF-A0A1W9Z5Z0-F1
#
_cell.length_a   1.000
_cell.length_b   1.000
_cell.length_c   1.000
_cell.angle_alpha   90.00
_cell.angle_beta   90.00
_cell.angle_gamma   90.00
#
_symmetry.space_group_name_H-M   'P 1'
#
loop_
_entity.id
_entity.type
_entity.pdbx_description
1 polymer ?
#
loop_
_entity_poly.entity_id
_entity_poly.type
_entity_poly.pdbx_seq_one_letter_code
_entity_poly.pdbx_strand_id
1 'polypeptide(L)'
;MSQGLWIAVAVVAALLVITALVLGLLRYRRRRISFAARTEPGAIDRSGGYTASSGITFSQTTTADRLDTTGLPAVGDDAAVPRDAPRRTISEVELPEPEPEPEAPAPPPPSVQAPSAPAARA
;
A
#
# COMPACT_ATOMS: atom_id res chain seq x y z
N MET A 1 -7.69 -33.44 -57.99
CA MET A 1 -7.68 -32.00 -57.64
C MET A 1 -6.46 -31.35 -58.26
N SER A 2 -6.61 -30.19 -58.91
CA SER A 2 -5.48 -29.54 -59.59
C SER A 2 -4.47 -29.00 -58.58
N GLN A 3 -3.18 -29.08 -58.90
CA GLN A 3 -2.09 -28.56 -58.06
C GLN A 3 -2.27 -27.06 -57.75
N GLY A 4 -2.81 -26.29 -58.71
CA GLY A 4 -3.12 -24.87 -58.51
C GLY A 4 -4.15 -24.61 -57.41
N LEU A 5 -5.13 -25.50 -57.22
CA LEU A 5 -6.12 -25.39 -56.13
C LEU A 5 -5.42 -25.50 -54.77
N TRP A 6 -4.53 -26.48 -54.60
CA TRP A 6 -3.79 -26.68 -53.35
C TRP A 6 -2.86 -25.51 -53.04
N ILE A 7 -2.19 -24.95 -54.05
CA ILE A 7 -1.35 -23.75 -53.90
C ILE A 7 -2.21 -22.56 -53.45
N ALA A 8 -3.36 -22.33 -54.10
CA ALA A 8 -4.26 -21.24 -53.74
C ALA A 8 -4.75 -21.36 -52.28
N VAL A 9 -5.14 -22.57 -51.87
CA VAL A 9 -5.57 -22.85 -50.49
C VAL A 9 -4.43 -22.59 -49.49
N ALA A 10 -3.22 -23.06 -49.79
CA ALA A 10 -2.06 -22.85 -48.92
C ALA A 10 -1.73 -21.36 -48.75
N VAL A 11 -1.81 -20.57 -49.82
CA VAL A 11 -1.59 -19.11 -49.76
C VAL A 11 -2.63 -18.43 -48.89
N VAL A 12 -3.92 -18.76 -49.05
CA VAL A 12 -4.99 -18.20 -48.23
C VAL A 12 -4.81 -18.56 -46.75
N ALA A 13 -4.50 -19.83 -46.45
CA ALA A 13 -4.25 -20.28 -45.09
C ALA A 13 -3.05 -19.54 -44.46
N ALA A 14 -1.95 -19.37 -45.20
CA ALA A 14 -0.78 -18.64 -44.73
C ALA A 14 -1.11 -17.16 -44.43
N LEU A 15 -1.87 -16.48 -45.30
CA LEU A 15 -2.29 -15.11 -45.08
C LEU A 15 -3.16 -14.95 -43.83
N LEU A 16 -4.09 -15.88 -43.59
CA LEU A 16 -4.94 -15.89 -42.39
C LEU A 16 -4.12 -16.10 -41.11
N VAL A 17 -3.14 -17.00 -41.13
CA VAL A 17 -2.25 -17.22 -39.99
C VAL A 17 -1.42 -15.97 -39.71
N ILE A 18 -0.84 -15.35 -40.74
CA ILE A 18 -0.04 -14.13 -40.59
C ILE A 18 -0.91 -12.99 -40.03
N THR A 19 -2.11 -12.77 -40.57
CA THR A 19 -3.01 -11.73 -40.05
C THR A 19 -3.43 -11.99 -38.61
N ALA A 20 -3.78 -13.22 -38.25
CA ALA A 20 -4.08 -13.59 -36.87
C ALA A 20 -2.89 -13.36 -35.94
N LEU A 21 -1.67 -13.69 -36.38
CA LEU A 21 -0.44 -13.49 -35.61
C LEU A 21 -0.16 -12.00 -35.40
N VAL A 22 -0.30 -11.19 -36.45
CA VAL A 22 -0.07 -9.73 -36.40
C VAL A 22 -1.13 -9.07 -35.52
N LEU A 23 -2.42 -9.32 -35.74
CA LEU A 23 -3.49 -8.76 -34.90
C LEU A 23 -3.36 -9.24 -33.45
N GLY A 24 -3.06 -10.53 -33.25
CA GLY A 24 -2.81 -11.12 -31.94
C GLY A 24 -1.66 -10.44 -31.22
N LEU A 25 -0.53 -10.25 -31.91
CA LEU A 25 0.66 -9.58 -31.37
C LEU A 25 0.42 -8.10 -31.10
N LEU A 26 -0.24 -7.37 -32.01
CA LEU A 26 -0.59 -5.96 -31.79
C LEU A 26 -1.56 -5.83 -30.62
N ARG A 27 -2.58 -6.68 -30.53
CA ARG A 27 -3.52 -6.69 -29.40
C ARG A 27 -2.81 -7.05 -28.10
N TYR A 28 -1.89 -8.00 -28.14
CA TYR A 28 -1.06 -8.38 -26.99
C TYR A 28 -0.17 -7.23 -26.52
N ARG A 29 0.49 -6.54 -27.45
CA ARG A 29 1.32 -5.35 -27.14
C ARG A 29 0.47 -4.19 -26.64
N ARG A 30 -0.71 -3.94 -27.22
CA ARG A 30 -1.64 -2.89 -26.79
C ARG A 30 -2.30 -3.18 -25.43
N ARG A 31 -2.51 -4.45 -25.09
CA ARG A 31 -3.10 -4.87 -23.79
C ARG A 31 -2.07 -5.01 -22.67
N ARG A 32 -0.78 -4.91 -22.99
CA ARG A 32 0.26 -4.82 -21.97
C ARG A 32 0.29 -3.38 -21.48
N ILE A 33 -0.06 -3.21 -20.21
CA ILE A 33 0.16 -1.96 -19.48
C ILE A 33 1.67 -1.77 -19.39
N SER A 34 2.21 -0.89 -20.24
CA SER A 34 3.62 -0.52 -20.20
C SER A 34 3.80 0.68 -19.29
N PHE A 35 4.58 0.52 -18.21
CA PHE A 35 4.98 1.63 -17.33
C PHE A 35 6.01 2.60 -17.97
N ALA A 36 6.35 2.39 -19.25
CA ALA A 36 7.34 3.16 -19.99
C ALA A 36 6.72 4.37 -20.70
N ALA A 37 6.06 5.23 -19.94
CA ALA A 37 5.79 6.60 -20.35
C ALA A 37 5.90 7.45 -19.09
N ARG A 38 7.13 7.84 -18.75
CA ARG A 38 7.35 8.98 -17.87
C ARG A 38 6.92 10.20 -18.68
N THR A 39 5.63 10.55 -18.58
CA THR A 39 5.14 11.85 -19.00
C THR A 39 5.93 12.87 -18.18
N GLU A 40 6.80 13.63 -18.86
CA GLU A 40 7.39 14.86 -18.32
C GLU A 40 6.28 15.65 -17.63
N PRO A 41 6.42 16.01 -16.33
CA PRO A 41 5.39 16.76 -15.62
C PRO A 41 5.31 18.17 -16.20
N GLY A 42 4.52 18.32 -17.26
CA GLY A 42 4.07 19.61 -17.76
C GLY A 42 3.32 20.35 -16.66
N ALA A 43 3.38 21.68 -16.72
CA ALA A 43 2.88 22.59 -15.69
C ALA A 43 1.51 22.15 -15.16
N ILE A 44 1.42 22.04 -13.83
CA ILE A 44 0.21 21.64 -13.11
C ILE A 44 -0.94 22.55 -13.56
N ASP A 45 -1.91 21.96 -14.26
CA ASP A 45 -3.11 22.66 -14.68
C ASP A 45 -3.92 23.05 -13.44
N ARG A 46 -4.14 24.36 -13.25
CA ARG A 46 -4.94 24.89 -12.13
C ARG A 46 -6.44 24.85 -12.40
N SER A 47 -6.88 24.31 -13.54
CA SER A 47 -8.30 24.28 -13.94
C SER A 47 -9.17 23.26 -13.18
N GLY A 48 -8.71 22.72 -12.04
CA GLY A 48 -9.52 21.86 -11.17
C GLY A 48 -9.53 20.38 -11.54
N GLY A 49 -8.75 19.96 -12.56
CA GLY A 49 -8.52 18.56 -12.89
C GLY A 49 -7.16 18.08 -12.40
N TYR A 50 -7.07 17.53 -11.17
CA TYR A 50 -5.86 16.80 -10.78
C TYR A 50 -5.83 15.47 -11.55
N THR A 51 -4.91 15.39 -12.52
CA THR A 51 -4.58 14.14 -13.20
C THR A 51 -3.40 13.50 -12.47
N ALA A 52 -3.65 12.44 -11.72
CA ALA A 52 -2.57 11.66 -11.12
C ALA A 52 -1.93 10.79 -12.22
N SER A 53 -0.61 10.66 -12.19
CA SER A 53 0.13 9.77 -13.09
C SER A 53 -0.26 8.29 -12.97
N SER A 54 -1.03 7.92 -11.93
CA SER A 54 -1.53 6.57 -11.66
C SER A 54 -2.86 6.22 -12.34
N GLY A 55 -3.35 7.02 -13.28
CA GLY A 55 -4.53 6.67 -14.10
C GLY A 55 -5.88 6.86 -13.39
N ILE A 56 -5.88 7.54 -12.25
CA ILE A 56 -7.08 8.01 -11.57
C ILE A 56 -7.19 9.53 -11.77
N THR A 57 -8.36 9.98 -12.22
CA THR A 57 -8.68 11.40 -12.35
C THR A 57 -9.62 11.76 -11.23
N PHE A 58 -9.25 12.77 -10.45
CA PHE A 58 -10.13 13.31 -9.41
C PHE A 58 -10.90 14.49 -9.99
N SER A 59 -12.23 14.36 -10.06
CA SER A 59 -13.10 15.50 -10.33
C SER A 59 -13.21 16.35 -9.07
N GLN A 60 -12.92 17.64 -9.17
CA GLN A 60 -13.13 18.57 -8.06
C GLN A 60 -14.63 18.63 -7.72
N THR A 61 -14.99 18.18 -6.54
CA THR A 61 -16.29 18.50 -5.94
C THR A 61 -16.19 19.92 -5.42
N THR A 62 -17.04 20.81 -5.92
CA THR A 62 -17.19 22.18 -5.38
C THR A 62 -17.35 22.08 -3.87
N THR A 63 -16.53 22.85 -3.14
CA THR A 63 -16.49 23.02 -1.67
C THR A 63 -17.56 22.25 -0.91
N ALA A 64 -17.13 21.29 -0.09
CA ALA A 64 -18.00 20.52 0.78
C ALA A 64 -18.84 21.45 1.65
N ASP A 65 -20.10 21.66 1.27
CA ASP A 65 -21.12 22.04 2.23
C ASP A 65 -21.08 21.04 3.37
N ARG A 66 -21.19 21.53 4.61
CA ARG A 66 -21.24 20.69 5.80
C ARG A 66 -22.31 19.62 5.57
N LEU A 67 -21.86 18.37 5.38
CA LEU A 67 -22.75 17.24 5.18
C LEU A 67 -23.75 17.22 6.33
N ASP A 68 -25.05 17.14 5.99
CA ASP A 68 -26.08 16.96 7.00
C ASP A 68 -25.97 15.55 7.56
N THR A 69 -25.33 15.44 8.72
CA THR A 69 -25.15 14.18 9.43
C THR A 69 -26.28 13.91 10.42
N THR A 70 -27.37 14.70 10.42
CA THR A 70 -28.50 14.47 11.31
C THR A 70 -29.19 13.15 10.97
N GLY A 71 -29.38 12.29 11.97
CA GLY A 71 -30.04 10.98 11.81
C GLY A 71 -29.19 9.85 11.23
N LEU A 72 -27.91 10.09 10.88
CA LEU A 72 -26.96 9.02 10.55
C LEU A 72 -26.47 8.34 11.84
N PRO A 73 -26.13 7.04 11.80
CA PRO A 73 -25.51 6.37 12.94
C PRO A 73 -24.24 7.13 13.34
N ALA A 74 -24.20 7.60 14.58
CA ALA A 74 -23.07 8.36 15.07
C ALA A 74 -21.80 7.49 15.04
N VAL A 75 -20.75 8.02 14.43
CA VAL A 75 -19.38 7.57 14.68
C VAL A 75 -19.00 7.97 16.12
N GLY A 76 -18.09 7.23 16.76
CA GLY A 76 -17.69 7.50 18.15
C GLY A 76 -17.26 8.96 18.39
N ASP A 77 -17.29 9.40 19.64
CA ASP A 77 -17.07 10.82 20.04
C ASP A 77 -15.84 11.46 19.35
N ASP A 78 -14.70 10.76 19.34
CA ASP A 78 -13.46 11.25 18.73
C ASP A 78 -13.55 11.46 17.20
N ALA A 79 -14.41 10.71 16.52
CA ALA A 79 -14.61 10.80 15.08
C ALA A 79 -15.71 11.81 14.70
N ALA A 80 -16.59 12.17 15.64
CA ALA A 80 -17.58 13.23 15.46
C ALA A 80 -16.96 14.64 15.58
N VAL A 81 -15.82 14.76 16.26
CA VAL A 81 -15.10 16.03 16.44
C VAL A 81 -14.42 16.46 15.12
N PRO A 82 -14.69 17.68 14.60
CA PRO A 82 -14.04 18.20 13.41
C PRO A 82 -12.53 18.31 13.55
N ARG A 83 -11.81 18.19 12.43
CA ARG A 83 -10.33 18.34 12.40
C ARG A 83 -9.84 19.71 12.84
N ASP A 84 -10.66 20.74 12.60
CA ASP A 84 -10.36 22.14 12.92
C ASP A 84 -10.86 22.55 14.32
N ALA A 85 -11.50 21.64 15.05
CA ALA A 85 -11.91 21.92 16.43
C ALA A 85 -10.68 22.04 17.34
N PRO A 86 -10.74 22.86 18.40
CA PRO A 86 -9.68 22.93 19.41
C PRO A 86 -9.36 21.54 19.96
N ARG A 87 -8.06 21.19 19.99
CA ARG A 87 -7.62 19.90 20.51
C ARG A 87 -7.87 19.83 22.01
N ARG A 88 -8.36 18.67 22.48
CA ARG A 88 -8.44 18.37 23.92
C ARG A 88 -7.01 18.39 24.50
N THR A 89 -6.84 19.02 25.66
CA THR A 89 -5.59 18.96 26.43
C THR A 89 -5.40 17.55 27.00
N ILE A 90 -4.17 17.18 27.33
CA ILE A 90 -3.86 15.89 27.96
C ILE A 90 -4.25 15.98 29.45
N SER A 91 -5.02 15.02 29.92
CA SER A 91 -5.35 14.84 31.34
C SER A 91 -4.69 13.56 31.85
N GLU A 92 -3.93 13.63 32.95
CA GLU A 92 -3.48 12.42 33.65
C GLU A 92 -4.66 11.81 34.40
N VAL A 93 -4.98 10.55 34.08
CA VAL A 93 -6.01 9.77 34.77
C VAL A 93 -5.31 8.74 35.63
N GLU A 94 -5.61 8.74 36.92
CA GLU A 94 -5.06 7.76 37.86
C GLU A 94 -5.64 6.37 37.57
N LEU A 95 -4.77 5.41 37.30
CA LEU A 95 -5.16 4.02 37.14
C LEU A 95 -5.24 3.35 38.53
N PRO A 96 -6.13 2.35 38.69
CA PRO A 96 -6.15 1.54 39.90
C PRO A 96 -4.81 0.81 40.09
N GLU A 97 -4.42 0.60 41.34
CA GLU A 97 -3.17 -0.06 41.69
C GLU A 97 -3.14 -1.50 41.12
N PRO A 98 -2.05 -1.90 40.42
CA PRO A 98 -1.94 -3.25 39.87
C PRO A 98 -1.96 -4.30 40.99
N GLU A 99 -2.67 -5.39 40.76
CA GLU A 99 -2.68 -6.53 41.67
C GLU A 99 -1.25 -7.09 41.82
N PRO A 100 -0.79 -7.43 43.04
CA PRO A 100 0.59 -7.85 43.25
C PRO A 100 0.91 -9.14 42.48
N GLU A 101 1.96 -9.09 41.65
CA GLU A 101 2.53 -10.28 41.03
C GLU A 101 3.04 -11.26 42.10
N PRO A 102 2.79 -12.57 41.97
CA PRO A 102 3.26 -13.56 42.93
C PRO A 102 4.79 -13.57 43.04
N GLU A 103 5.30 -13.48 44.26
CA GLU A 103 6.74 -13.39 44.57
C GLU A 103 7.49 -14.66 44.11
N ALA A 104 8.48 -14.49 43.25
CA ALA A 104 9.33 -15.58 42.78
C ALA A 104 10.27 -16.05 43.90
N PRO A 105 10.51 -17.37 44.05
CA PRO A 105 11.33 -17.90 45.15
C PRO A 105 12.80 -17.46 45.05
N ALA A 106 13.39 -17.10 46.20
CA ALA A 106 14.74 -16.55 46.30
C ALA A 106 15.85 -17.55 45.87
N PRO A 107 16.95 -17.07 45.25
CA PRO A 107 18.06 -17.92 44.82
C PRO A 107 18.91 -18.42 46.01
N PRO A 108 19.53 -19.62 45.90
CA PRO A 108 20.36 -20.18 46.96
C PRO A 108 21.67 -19.38 47.18
N PRO A 109 22.24 -19.40 48.39
CA PRO A 109 23.40 -18.57 48.73
C PRO A 109 24.70 -19.04 48.02
N PRO A 110 25.62 -18.11 47.71
CA PRO A 110 26.85 -18.42 47.00
C PRO A 110 27.89 -19.13 47.87
N SER A 111 28.51 -20.16 47.31
CA SER A 111 29.64 -20.89 47.91
C SER A 111 30.94 -20.08 47.83
N VAL A 112 31.60 -19.89 48.96
CA VAL A 112 32.85 -19.12 49.10
C VAL A 112 34.05 -19.97 48.62
N GLN A 113 34.75 -19.54 47.57
CA GLN A 113 36.07 -20.08 47.21
C GLN A 113 37.19 -19.34 47.96
N ALA A 114 38.10 -20.10 48.58
CA ALA A 114 39.26 -19.58 49.30
C ALA A 114 40.29 -18.93 48.35
N PRO A 115 41.01 -17.88 48.76
CA PRO A 115 41.90 -17.13 47.89
C PRO A 115 43.23 -17.88 47.63
N SER A 116 43.55 -18.09 46.36
CA SER A 116 44.88 -18.56 45.92
C SER A 116 45.90 -17.42 46.00
N ALA A 117 46.99 -17.65 46.74
CA ALA A 117 48.10 -16.71 46.94
C ALA A 117 48.85 -16.39 45.62
N PRO A 118 49.38 -15.17 45.43
CA PRO A 118 50.05 -14.79 44.19
C PRO A 118 51.47 -15.37 44.13
N ALA A 119 51.80 -16.01 43.00
CA ALA A 119 53.14 -16.47 42.70
C ALA A 119 54.12 -15.29 42.56
N ALA A 120 55.15 -15.26 43.40
CA ALA A 120 56.27 -14.33 43.27
C ALA A 120 57.11 -14.67 42.03
N ARG A 121 57.43 -13.65 41.24
CA ARG A 121 58.19 -13.74 39.99
C ARG A 121 59.64 -13.34 40.25
N ALA A 122 60.60 -14.19 39.89
CA ALA A 122 61.97 -13.84 39.52
C ALA A 122 62.48 -14.87 38.50
#